data_AF-A0A5E4IVF3-F1
#
_entry.id   AF-A0A5E4IVF3-F1
#
_cell.length_a   1.000
_cell.length_b   1.000
_cell.length_c   1.000
_cell.angle_alpha   90.00
_cell.angle_beta   90.00
_cell.angle_gamma   90.00
#
_symmetry.space_group_name_H-M   'P 1'
#
loop_
_entity.id
_entity.type
_entity.pdbx_description
1 polymer ?
#
loop_
_entity_poly.entity_id
_entity_poly.type
_entity_poly.pdbx_seq_one_letter_code
_entity_poly.pdbx_strand_id
1 'polypeptide(L)'
;MLMLKACMIRGTALKDDESHTLSVRVQKLIRIDSMGFKRLLMNSKRTLEELREAIKEQIEEITYSGDLKLDDVSYKLVNINVLRLQHHLILDANVADSQFIHADKTMPIVGHLSFAVSEDEFAEANTGELTMKGRGYTGTYQVLLDIPTNPDAPVQSS
;
A
#
# COMPACT_ATOMS: atom_id res chain seq x y z
N MET A 1 10.84 9.52 11.71
CA MET A 1 10.09 8.88 10.62
C MET A 1 8.73 9.54 10.57
N LEU A 2 8.39 10.20 9.46
CA LEU A 2 7.10 10.86 9.27
C LEU A 2 6.21 9.98 8.38
N MET A 3 4.99 9.74 8.83
CA MET A 3 3.95 9.01 8.09
C MET A 3 3.14 10.05 7.31
N LEU A 4 3.10 9.94 5.98
CA LEU A 4 2.53 10.98 5.12
C LEU A 4 1.19 10.60 4.49
N LYS A 5 0.96 9.32 4.20
CA LYS A 5 -0.31 8.85 3.64
C LYS A 5 -0.45 7.34 3.83
N ALA A 6 -1.61 6.90 4.33
CA ALA A 6 -2.03 5.51 4.28
C ALA A 6 -3.03 5.36 3.14
N CYS A 7 -2.80 4.39 2.26
CA CYS A 7 -3.79 3.93 1.31
C CYS A 7 -4.44 2.67 1.88
N MET A 8 -5.76 2.63 1.92
CA MET A 8 -6.52 1.44 2.27
C MET A 8 -7.38 1.07 1.06
N ILE A 9 -7.18 -0.14 0.56
CA ILE A 9 -7.86 -0.67 -0.61
C ILE A 9 -8.59 -1.94 -0.16
N ARG A 10 -9.85 -2.06 -0.51
CA ARG A 10 -10.65 -3.28 -0.30
C ARG A 10 -10.80 -4.00 -1.62
N GLY A 11 -11.11 -5.28 -1.56
CA GLY A 11 -11.32 -6.07 -2.75
C GLY A 11 -11.78 -7.48 -2.44
N THR A 12 -11.79 -8.31 -3.48
CA THR A 12 -12.15 -9.71 -3.43
C THR A 12 -11.07 -10.53 -4.12
N ALA A 13 -10.63 -11.61 -3.49
CA ALA A 13 -9.74 -12.60 -4.09
C ALA A 13 -10.59 -13.79 -4.56
N LEU A 14 -10.59 -14.05 -5.86
CA LEU A 14 -11.36 -15.08 -6.53
C LEU A 14 -10.46 -16.21 -7.00
N LYS A 15 -10.88 -17.44 -6.78
CA LYS A 15 -10.22 -18.64 -7.31
C LYS A 15 -11.26 -19.73 -7.53
N ASP A 16 -11.42 -20.16 -8.78
CA ASP A 16 -12.43 -21.15 -9.17
C ASP A 16 -13.83 -20.74 -8.64
N ASP A 17 -14.40 -21.51 -7.71
CA ASP A 17 -15.70 -21.23 -7.06
C ASP A 17 -15.56 -20.58 -5.66
N GLU A 18 -14.34 -20.22 -5.26
CA GLU A 18 -14.04 -19.61 -3.96
C GLU A 18 -13.87 -18.08 -4.11
N SER A 19 -14.49 -17.34 -3.19
CA SER A 19 -14.40 -15.89 -3.11
C SER A 19 -14.08 -15.48 -1.68
N HIS A 20 -12.99 -14.76 -1.51
CA HIS A 20 -12.48 -14.32 -0.21
C HIS A 20 -12.42 -12.80 -0.13
N THR A 21 -12.75 -12.23 1.03
CA THR A 21 -12.66 -10.79 1.24
C THR A 21 -11.20 -10.39 1.40
N LEU A 22 -10.77 -9.37 0.65
CA LEU A 22 -9.40 -8.85 0.67
C LEU A 22 -9.39 -7.42 1.21
N SER A 23 -8.42 -7.11 2.06
CA SER A 23 -8.11 -5.72 2.45
C SER A 23 -6.61 -5.50 2.49
N VAL A 24 -6.16 -4.49 1.75
CA VAL A 24 -4.76 -4.09 1.64
C VAL A 24 -4.60 -2.72 2.28
N ARG A 25 -3.64 -2.60 3.19
CA ARG A 25 -3.25 -1.30 3.76
C ARG A 25 -1.77 -1.08 3.46
N VAL A 26 -1.44 0.03 2.81
CA VAL A 26 -0.05 0.39 2.48
C VAL A 26 0.20 1.81 2.94
N GLN A 27 1.33 2.00 3.62
CA GLN A 27 1.73 3.25 4.24
C GLN A 27 3.09 3.67 3.71
N LYS A 28 3.17 4.93 3.28
CA LYS A 28 4.44 5.54 2.89
C LYS A 28 5.12 6.13 4.12
N LEU A 29 6.30 5.60 4.43
CA LEU A 29 7.17 6.06 5.49
C LEU A 29 8.30 6.87 4.86
N ILE A 30 8.44 8.12 5.32
CA ILE A 30 9.51 8.99 4.84
C ILE A 30 10.47 9.25 5.99
N ARG A 31 11.74 8.99 5.72
CA ARG A 31 12.83 9.43 6.55
C ARG A 31 13.27 10.81 6.06
N ILE A 32 13.21 11.76 6.98
CA ILE A 32 13.61 13.15 6.76
C ILE A 32 14.79 13.41 7.69
N ASP A 33 15.80 14.11 7.18
CA ASP A 33 16.88 14.61 8.04
C ASP A 33 16.30 15.54 9.12
N SER A 34 16.41 15.09 10.36
CA SER A 34 15.88 15.81 11.53
C SER A 34 16.49 17.19 11.71
N MET A 35 17.73 17.42 11.25
CA MET A 35 18.42 18.71 11.39
C MET A 35 17.96 19.71 10.33
N GLY A 36 17.88 19.28 9.08
CA GLY A 36 17.31 20.04 7.97
C GLY A 36 15.85 20.43 8.23
N PHE A 37 15.03 19.50 8.73
CA PHE A 37 13.61 19.74 8.96
C PHE A 37 13.38 20.79 10.05
N LYS A 38 14.14 20.73 11.14
CA LYS A 38 14.10 21.75 12.20
C LYS A 38 14.50 23.13 11.68
N ARG A 39 15.53 23.22 10.84
CA ARG A 39 15.94 24.49 10.22
C ARG A 39 14.88 25.06 9.29
N LEU A 40 14.16 24.21 8.55
CA LEU A 40 13.05 24.63 7.70
C LEU A 40 11.88 25.17 8.52
N LEU A 41 11.49 24.49 9.60
CA LEU A 41 10.40 24.93 10.48
C LEU A 41 10.72 26.22 11.25
N MET A 42 11.99 26.42 11.61
CA MET A 42 12.43 27.63 12.30
C MET A 42 12.47 28.86 11.38
N ASN A 43 12.36 28.67 10.06
CA ASN A 43 12.39 29.75 9.09
C ASN A 43 10.97 30.28 8.82
N SER A 44 10.48 31.15 9.72
CA SER A 44 9.11 31.70 9.75
C SER A 44 8.71 32.55 8.54
N LYS A 45 9.61 32.77 7.57
CA LYS A 45 9.37 33.55 6.35
C LYS A 45 8.96 32.71 5.14
N ARG A 46 9.06 31.38 5.22
CA ARG A 46 8.67 30.51 4.10
C ARG A 46 7.17 30.31 4.06
N THR A 47 6.63 30.39 2.86
CA THR A 47 5.25 30.01 2.56
C THR A 47 5.06 28.49 2.69
N LEU A 48 3.81 28.05 2.79
CA LEU A 48 3.48 26.62 2.88
C LEU A 48 3.97 25.84 1.64
N GLU A 49 3.96 26.44 0.45
CA GLU A 49 4.50 25.82 -0.76
C GLU A 49 6.01 25.67 -0.72
N GLU A 50 6.74 26.70 -0.30
CA GLU A 50 8.20 26.63 -0.15
C GLU A 50 8.63 25.62 0.92
N LEU A 51 7.82 25.46 1.98
CA LEU A 51 8.02 24.40 2.97
C LEU A 51 7.78 23.02 2.37
N ARG A 52 6.75 22.85 1.52
CA ARG A 52 6.49 21.56 0.84
C ARG A 52 7.62 21.16 -0.09
N GLU A 53 8.12 22.06 -0.91
CA GLU A 53 9.25 21.79 -1.81
C GLU A 53 10.53 21.48 -1.02
N ALA A 54 10.83 22.27 0.01
CA ALA A 54 12.02 22.03 0.82
C ALA A 54 11.95 20.72 1.64
N ILE A 55 10.76 20.28 2.04
CA ILE A 55 10.58 18.96 2.65
C ILE A 55 10.82 17.86 1.63
N LYS A 56 10.40 18.02 0.37
CA LYS A 56 10.69 17.04 -0.70
C LYS A 56 12.18 16.90 -0.94
N GLU A 57 12.93 18.01 -0.92
CA GLU A 57 14.39 18.02 -1.09
C GLU A 57 15.15 17.32 0.05
N GLN A 58 14.53 17.17 1.22
CA GLN A 58 15.14 16.54 2.40
C GLN A 58 14.70 15.09 2.63
N ILE A 59 14.03 14.48 1.66
CA ILE A 59 13.66 13.07 1.71
C ILE A 59 14.92 12.24 1.45
N GLU A 60 15.47 11.63 2.51
CA GLU A 60 16.64 10.75 2.41
C GLU A 60 16.26 9.36 1.92
N GLU A 61 15.13 8.84 2.43
CA GLU A 61 14.71 7.48 2.16
C GLU A 61 13.19 7.37 2.21
N ILE A 62 12.63 6.67 1.24
CA ILE A 62 11.23 6.28 1.18
C ILE A 62 11.16 4.78 1.43
N THR A 63 10.48 4.40 2.50
CA THR A 63 10.14 3.01 2.79
C THR A 63 8.63 2.82 2.74
N TYR A 64 8.19 1.63 2.39
CA TYR A 64 6.79 1.26 2.40
C TYR A 64 6.56 0.16 3.43
N SER A 65 5.46 0.27 4.17
CA SER A 65 5.01 -0.76 5.10
C SER A 65 3.56 -1.08 4.77
N GLY A 66 3.20 -2.36 4.82
CA GLY A 66 1.83 -2.75 4.51
C GLY A 66 1.36 -3.99 5.25
N ASP A 67 0.05 -4.13 5.27
CA ASP A 67 -0.69 -5.22 5.88
C ASP A 67 -1.71 -5.73 4.86
N LEU A 68 -1.85 -7.05 4.81
CA LEU A 68 -2.83 -7.74 3.98
C LEU A 68 -3.76 -8.52 4.90
N LYS A 69 -5.06 -8.38 4.73
CA LYS A 69 -6.06 -9.20 5.40
C LYS A 69 -6.85 -9.98 4.34
N LEU A 70 -6.86 -11.29 4.48
CA LEU A 70 -7.64 -12.21 3.64
C LEU A 70 -8.62 -12.95 4.56
N ASP A 71 -9.90 -12.71 4.37
CA ASP A 71 -10.97 -13.02 5.33
C ASP A 71 -10.58 -12.58 6.75
N ASP A 72 -10.36 -13.49 7.69
CA ASP A 72 -9.94 -13.20 9.06
C ASP A 72 -8.44 -13.35 9.32
N VAL A 73 -7.66 -13.73 8.30
CA VAL A 73 -6.22 -13.96 8.43
C VAL A 73 -5.45 -12.71 8.03
N SER A 74 -4.54 -12.26 8.91
CA SER A 74 -3.68 -11.10 8.68
C SER A 74 -2.26 -11.51 8.35
N TYR A 75 -1.69 -10.85 7.35
CA TYR A 75 -0.34 -11.03 6.84
C TYR A 75 0.38 -9.68 6.75
N LYS A 76 1.71 -9.71 6.73
CA LYS A 76 2.56 -8.53 6.52
C LYS A 76 2.98 -8.45 5.07
N LEU A 77 2.91 -7.25 4.49
CA LEU A 77 3.50 -6.98 3.19
C LEU A 77 4.94 -6.49 3.38
N VAL A 78 5.88 -7.18 2.72
CA VAL A 78 7.32 -6.87 2.77
C VAL A 78 7.87 -6.75 1.35
N ASN A 79 9.04 -6.11 1.21
CA ASN A 79 9.66 -5.81 -0.08
C ASN A 79 8.71 -5.09 -1.05
N ILE A 80 7.91 -4.16 -0.51
CA ILE A 80 6.89 -3.44 -1.27
C ILE A 80 7.58 -2.50 -2.27
N ASN A 81 7.34 -2.76 -3.55
CA ASN A 81 7.68 -1.87 -4.65
C ASN A 81 6.41 -1.16 -5.15
N VAL A 82 6.50 0.15 -5.29
CA VAL A 82 5.44 0.98 -5.86
C VAL A 82 5.99 1.69 -7.07
N LEU A 83 5.51 1.30 -8.25
CA LEU A 83 5.86 1.92 -9.53
C LEU A 83 4.70 2.79 -9.97
N ARG A 84 4.96 4.09 -10.11
CA ARG A 84 3.98 5.05 -10.64
C ARG A 84 4.26 5.28 -12.12
N LEU A 85 3.37 4.78 -12.96
CA LEU A 85 3.30 5.10 -14.37
C LEU A 85 2.28 6.22 -14.57
N GLN A 86 2.31 6.91 -15.72
CA GLN A 86 1.56 8.16 -15.95
C GLN A 86 0.08 8.11 -15.54
N HIS A 87 -0.59 6.97 -15.70
CA HIS A 87 -1.99 6.80 -15.32
C HIS A 87 -2.24 5.62 -14.37
N HIS A 88 -1.23 4.77 -14.12
CA HIS A 88 -1.40 3.55 -13.33
C HIS A 88 -0.36 3.49 -12.19
N LEU A 89 -0.79 3.02 -11.03
CA LEU A 89 0.06 2.66 -9.91
C LEU A 89 0.14 1.14 -9.84
N ILE A 90 1.34 0.60 -10.02
CA ILE A 90 1.61 -0.83 -9.85
C ILE A 90 2.21 -1.02 -8.47
N LEU A 91 1.60 -1.89 -7.67
CA LEU A 91 2.12 -2.35 -6.40
C LEU A 91 2.52 -3.81 -6.51
N ASP A 92 3.76 -4.09 -6.11
CA ASP A 92 4.31 -5.44 -6.02
C ASP A 92 4.85 -5.68 -4.61
N ALA A 93 4.44 -6.77 -3.96
CA ALA A 93 4.82 -7.04 -2.58
C ALA A 93 4.85 -8.54 -2.26
N ASN A 94 5.78 -8.93 -1.39
CA ASN A 94 5.77 -10.27 -0.81
C ASN A 94 4.82 -10.33 0.38
N VAL A 95 4.09 -11.43 0.50
CA VAL A 95 3.19 -11.69 1.63
C VAL A 95 3.92 -12.57 2.63
N ALA A 96 4.15 -12.03 3.83
CA ALA A 96 4.81 -12.71 4.94
C ALA A 96 3.80 -13.06 6.04
N ASP A 97 3.95 -14.25 6.62
CA ASP A 97 3.10 -14.66 7.74
C ASP A 97 3.60 -14.02 9.03
N SER A 98 2.86 -13.03 9.53
CA SER A 98 3.26 -12.28 10.73
C SER A 98 3.13 -13.07 12.03
N GLN A 99 2.40 -14.19 12.01
CA GLN A 99 2.20 -15.02 13.19
C GLN A 99 3.27 -16.10 13.34
N PHE A 100 4.03 -16.39 12.28
CA PHE A 100 5.18 -17.27 12.33
C PHE A 100 6.45 -16.44 12.20
N ILE A 101 7.18 -16.29 13.29
CA ILE A 101 8.51 -15.69 13.28
C ILE A 101 9.49 -16.84 13.45
N HIS A 102 10.35 -17.06 12.46
CA HIS A 102 11.42 -18.06 12.53
C HIS A 102 12.41 -17.70 13.65
N ALA A 103 13.20 -18.69 14.07
CA ALA A 103 14.19 -18.52 15.14
C ALA A 103 15.22 -17.41 14.84
N ASP A 104 15.45 -17.10 13.57
CA ASP A 104 16.30 -16.02 13.06
C ASP A 104 15.60 -14.66 12.96
N LYS A 105 14.39 -14.53 13.52
CA LYS A 105 13.53 -13.34 13.45
C LYS A 105 13.05 -12.98 12.04
N THR A 106 13.13 -13.90 11.09
CA THR A 106 12.55 -13.70 9.76
C THR A 106 11.08 -14.16 9.73
N MET A 107 10.25 -13.44 8.98
CA MET A 107 8.89 -13.89 8.69
C MET A 107 8.91 -14.69 7.39
N PRO A 108 8.36 -15.92 7.36
CA PRO A 108 8.32 -16.71 6.14
C PRO A 108 7.46 -16.01 5.09
N ILE A 109 7.97 -15.95 3.87
CA ILE A 109 7.19 -15.52 2.71
C ILE A 109 6.26 -16.65 2.31
N VAL A 110 4.96 -16.41 2.47
CA VAL A 110 3.87 -17.36 2.20
C VAL A 110 3.08 -17.00 0.95
N GLY A 111 3.42 -15.90 0.28
CA GLY A 111 2.75 -15.49 -0.94
C GLY A 111 3.38 -14.27 -1.60
N HIS A 112 2.73 -13.84 -2.67
CA HIS A 112 3.10 -12.67 -3.46
C HIS A 112 1.84 -11.97 -3.95
N LEU A 113 1.82 -10.65 -3.87
CA LEU A 113 0.71 -9.79 -4.23
C LEU A 113 1.20 -8.80 -5.28
N SER A 114 0.53 -8.75 -6.43
CA SER A 114 0.81 -7.79 -7.48
C SER A 114 -0.49 -7.23 -8.04
N PHE A 115 -0.65 -5.92 -8.07
CA PHE A 115 -1.85 -5.30 -8.63
C PHE A 115 -1.57 -3.95 -9.26
N ALA A 116 -2.39 -3.59 -10.24
CA ALA A 116 -2.39 -2.28 -10.85
C ALA A 116 -3.67 -1.54 -10.45
N VAL A 117 -3.52 -0.32 -9.93
CA VAL A 117 -4.61 0.61 -9.68
C VAL A 117 -4.51 1.70 -10.73
N SER A 118 -5.58 1.92 -11.50
CA SER A 118 -5.65 3.10 -12.34
C SER A 118 -5.99 4.32 -11.49
N GLU A 119 -5.32 5.44 -11.74
CA GLU A 119 -5.68 6.72 -11.11
C GLU A 119 -6.89 7.37 -11.81
N ASP A 120 -7.38 6.80 -12.92
CA ASP A 120 -8.60 7.23 -13.61
C ASP A 120 -9.86 6.68 -12.93
N GLU A 121 -10.75 7.58 -12.50
CA GLU A 121 -12.03 7.24 -11.85
C GLU A 121 -13.00 6.45 -12.75
N PHE A 122 -12.68 6.36 -14.06
CA PHE A 122 -13.45 5.66 -15.10
C PHE A 122 -12.81 4.36 -15.58
N ALA A 123 -11.69 3.93 -15.00
CA ALA A 123 -11.01 2.72 -15.45
C ALA A 123 -11.74 1.45 -15.00
N GLU A 124 -11.93 0.54 -15.96
CA GLU A 124 -12.48 -0.80 -15.75
C GLU A 124 -11.62 -1.56 -14.75
N ALA A 125 -12.17 -1.83 -13.56
CA ALA A 125 -11.70 -2.76 -12.53
C ALA A 125 -10.18 -2.78 -12.23
N ASN A 126 -9.80 -2.33 -11.04
CA ASN A 126 -8.45 -2.50 -10.52
C ASN A 126 -8.17 -3.99 -10.25
N THR A 127 -7.64 -4.71 -11.25
CA THR A 127 -7.34 -6.14 -11.13
C THR A 127 -5.91 -6.39 -10.66
N GLY A 128 -5.70 -7.52 -10.00
CA GLY A 128 -4.38 -8.01 -9.61
C GLY A 128 -4.33 -9.52 -9.47
N GLU A 129 -3.21 -10.00 -8.97
CA GLU A 129 -2.93 -11.39 -8.71
C GLU A 129 -2.39 -11.54 -7.28
N LEU A 130 -2.93 -12.51 -6.56
CA LEU A 130 -2.44 -12.92 -5.24
C LEU A 130 -2.09 -14.40 -5.31
N THR A 131 -0.82 -14.74 -5.18
CA THR A 131 -0.38 -16.14 -5.04
C THR A 131 -0.15 -16.45 -3.57
N MET A 132 -0.77 -17.51 -3.05
CA MET A 132 -0.61 -17.99 -1.68
C MET A 132 -0.13 -19.43 -1.64
N LYS A 133 0.65 -19.76 -0.61
CA LYS A 133 1.24 -21.10 -0.37
C LYS A 133 1.09 -21.53 1.09
N GLY A 134 0.15 -20.94 1.85
CA GLY A 134 0.09 -21.11 3.30
C GLY A 134 -1.26 -20.82 3.93
N ARG A 135 -1.47 -21.38 5.13
CA ARG A 135 -2.68 -21.23 5.96
C ARG A 135 -4.01 -21.58 5.27
N GLY A 136 -4.02 -22.67 4.51
CA GLY A 136 -5.23 -23.14 3.82
C GLY A 136 -5.50 -22.43 2.50
N TYR A 137 -4.87 -21.28 2.26
CA TYR A 137 -4.91 -20.60 0.96
C TYR A 137 -3.72 -21.05 0.11
N THR A 138 -3.99 -21.90 -0.87
CA THR A 138 -2.97 -22.38 -1.82
C THR A 138 -3.42 -22.13 -3.25
N GLY A 139 -2.54 -21.55 -4.05
CA GLY A 139 -2.77 -21.28 -5.47
C GLY A 139 -2.76 -19.79 -5.78
N THR A 140 -3.18 -19.49 -7.01
CA THR A 140 -3.25 -18.13 -7.54
C THR A 140 -4.70 -17.67 -7.51
N TYR A 141 -4.93 -16.50 -6.92
CA TYR A 141 -6.22 -15.85 -6.83
C TYR A 141 -6.20 -14.62 -7.73
N GLN A 142 -7.26 -14.45 -8.51
CA GLN A 142 -7.52 -13.20 -9.19
C GLN A 142 -8.04 -12.19 -8.17
N VAL A 143 -7.38 -11.05 -8.05
CA VAL A 143 -7.78 -9.99 -7.13
C VAL A 143 -8.58 -8.95 -7.90
N LEU A 144 -9.77 -8.63 -7.39
CA LEU A 144 -10.59 -7.50 -7.83
C LEU A 144 -10.57 -6.46 -6.71
N LEU A 145 -9.94 -5.32 -6.94
CA LEU A 145 -9.91 -4.22 -5.97
C LEU A 145 -11.07 -3.28 -6.22
N ASP A 146 -11.74 -2.90 -5.14
CA ASP A 146 -12.72 -1.83 -5.14
C ASP A 146 -12.01 -0.51 -5.48
N ILE A 147 -12.66 0.30 -6.32
CA ILE A 147 -12.20 1.67 -6.58
C ILE A 147 -12.12 2.38 -5.23
N PRO A 148 -11.03 3.08 -4.90
CA PRO A 148 -10.96 3.85 -3.67
C PRO A 148 -12.08 4.89 -3.72
N THR A 149 -13.19 4.65 -3.02
CA THR A 149 -14.22 5.66 -2.79
C THR A 149 -13.53 6.82 -2.11
N ASN A 150 -13.31 7.90 -2.86
CA ASN A 150 -12.87 9.16 -2.31
C ASN A 150 -13.91 9.59 -1.26
N PRO A 151 -13.58 9.67 0.04
CA PRO A 151 -14.54 10.08 1.05
C PRO A 151 -15.00 11.54 0.87
N ASP A 152 -14.36 12.30 -0.03
CA ASP A 152 -14.72 13.67 -0.40
C ASP A 152 -15.48 13.76 -1.75
N ALA A 153 -15.87 12.65 -2.37
CA ALA A 153 -16.70 12.69 -3.57
C ALA A 153 -18.10 13.25 -3.20
N PRO A 154 -18.57 14.34 -3.83
CA PRO A 154 -19.90 14.86 -3.55
C PRO A 154 -20.94 13.80 -3.87
N VAL A 155 -21.79 13.50 -2.90
CA VAL A 155 -22.98 12.66 -3.08
C VAL A 155 -23.84 13.31 -4.15
N GLN A 156 -23.77 12.81 -5.38
CA GLN A 156 -24.76 13.15 -6.39
C GLN A 156 -26.03 12.39 -6.07
N SER A 157 -26.90 13.05 -5.30
CA SER A 157 -28.29 12.64 -5.14
C SER A 157 -28.98 12.75 -6.49
N SER A 158 -29.47 11.61 -7.01
CA SER A 158 -30.49 11.59 -8.06
C SER A 158 -31.85 12.00 -7.50
#